data_AF-A0A7X3G748-F1
#
_entry.id   AF-A0A7X3G748-F1
#
_cell.length_a   1.000
_cell.length_b   1.000
_cell.length_c   1.000
_cell.angle_alpha   90.00
_cell.angle_beta   90.00
_cell.angle_gamma   90.00
#
_symmetry.space_group_name_H-M   'P 1'
#
loop_
_entity.id
_entity.type
_entity.pdbx_description
1 polymer ?
#
loop_
_entity_poly.entity_id
_entity_poly.type
_entity_poly.pdbx_seq_one_letter_code
_entity_poly.pdbx_strand_id
1 'polypeptide(L)' 'MGKIDNQMIVLYEIADNADVRQYSAVSGERKGIATYNKKEKSYFYEGDDLQDFTDFVKNTLVGSVLKNKVLPAKIVHGFG' A
#
# COMPACT_ATOMS: atom_id res chain seq x y z
N MET A 1 1.73 -13.50 22.11
CA MET A 1 1.25 -12.71 20.96
C MET A 1 2.43 -11.94 20.40
N GLY A 2 2.88 -12.31 19.20
CA GLY A 2 4.09 -11.74 18.59
C GLY A 2 3.90 -10.27 18.28
N LYS A 3 4.84 -9.44 18.74
CA LYS A 3 5.04 -8.08 18.23
C LYS A 3 5.27 -8.25 16.73
N ILE A 4 4.27 -7.99 15.91
CA ILE A 4 4.50 -7.80 14.48
C ILE A 4 5.39 -6.57 14.45
N ASP A 5 6.67 -6.78 14.21
CA ASP A 5 7.68 -5.74 14.19
C ASP A 5 7.16 -4.56 13.37
N ASN A 6 7.09 -3.37 13.98
CA ASN A 6 6.81 -2.10 13.29
C ASN A 6 7.88 -1.79 12.21
N GLN A 7 8.82 -2.71 11.97
CA GLN A 7 9.83 -2.70 10.93
C GLN A 7 9.35 -3.33 9.62
N MET A 8 8.09 -3.81 9.54
CA MET A 8 7.57 -4.46 8.34
C MET A 8 6.16 -3.98 8.00
N ILE A 9 5.87 -3.90 6.71
CA ILE A 9 4.54 -3.66 6.15
C ILE A 9 4.17 -4.74 5.15
N VAL A 10 2.90 -5.11 5.16
CA VAL A 10 2.30 -6.01 4.20
C VAL A 10 1.17 -5.29 3.48
N LEU A 11 1.20 -5.32 2.15
CA LEU A 11 0.11 -4.85 1.31
C LEU A 11 -0.68 -6.05 0.77
N TYR A 12 -1.98 -6.06 0.95
CA TYR A 12 -2.90 -7.03 0.37
C TYR A 12 -3.76 -6.37 -0.69
N GLU A 13 -3.81 -6.94 -1.88
CA GLU A 13 -4.68 -6.44 -2.94
C GLU A 13 -6.14 -6.51 -2.51
N ILE A 14 -6.85 -5.40 -2.67
CA ILE A 14 -8.31 -5.34 -2.55
C ILE A 14 -8.93 -5.28 -3.94
N ALA A 15 -8.39 -4.40 -4.81
CA ALA A 15 -8.84 -4.26 -6.18
C ALA A 15 -7.74 -3.68 -7.07
N ASP A 16 -7.55 -4.25 -8.26
CA ASP A 16 -6.75 -3.63 -9.33
C ASP A 16 -7.50 -3.74 -10.66
N ASN A 17 -8.09 -2.64 -11.12
CA ASN A 17 -8.87 -2.59 -12.36
C ASN A 17 -8.51 -1.35 -13.20
N ALA A 18 -9.24 -1.07 -14.29
CA ALA A 18 -8.93 0.06 -15.17
C ALA A 18 -9.03 1.43 -14.47
N ASP A 19 -9.83 1.53 -13.42
CA ASP A 19 -10.17 2.79 -12.76
C ASP A 19 -9.37 3.03 -11.48
N VAL A 20 -9.13 1.98 -10.70
CA VAL A 20 -8.56 2.08 -9.36
C VAL A 20 -7.57 0.96 -9.08
N ARG A 21 -6.57 1.27 -8.26
CA ARG A 21 -5.69 0.30 -7.61
C ARG A 21 -5.75 0.52 -6.10
N GLN A 22 -6.18 -0.51 -5.37
CA GLN A 22 -6.46 -0.44 -3.94
C GLN A 22 -5.83 -1.61 -3.21
N TYR A 23 -5.11 -1.30 -2.14
CA TYR A 23 -4.40 -2.27 -1.30
C TYR A 23 -4.66 -1.98 0.18
N SER A 24 -4.90 -3.02 0.97
CA SER A 24 -4.86 -2.94 2.43
C SER A 24 -3.41 -2.93 2.89
N ALA A 25 -3.01 -1.89 3.60
CA ALA A 25 -1.71 -1.76 4.23
C ALA A 25 -1.79 -2.20 5.69
N VAL A 26 -0.88 -3.08 6.13
CA VAL A 26 -0.84 -3.59 7.51
C VAL A 26 0.61 -3.60 8.00
N SER A 27 0.89 -2.89 9.09
CA SER A 27 2.20 -2.85 9.75
C SER A 27 2.02 -2.86 11.26
N GLY A 28 2.45 -3.93 11.93
CA GLY A 28 2.21 -4.05 13.36
C GLY A 28 0.73 -4.09 13.71
N GLU A 29 0.30 -3.15 14.56
CA GLU A 29 -1.10 -2.90 14.91
C GLU A 29 -1.77 -1.86 14.00
N ARG A 30 -1.01 -1.21 13.11
CA ARG A 30 -1.50 -0.17 12.19
C ARG A 30 -2.03 -0.79 10.92
N LYS A 31 -3.18 -0.29 10.47
CA LYS A 31 -3.79 -0.73 9.22
C LYS A 31 -4.50 0.41 8.51
N GLY A 32 -4.61 0.28 7.20
CA GLY A 32 -5.44 1.16 6.40
C GLY A 32 -5.56 0.67 4.97
N ILE A 33 -6.16 1.51 4.14
CA ILE A 33 -6.46 1.24 2.75
C ILE A 33 -5.83 2.35 1.92
N ALA A 34 -4.86 1.96 1.11
CA ALA A 34 -4.24 2.81 0.13
C ALA A 34 -4.99 2.67 -1.19
N THR A 35 -5.44 3.79 -1.75
CA THR A 35 -6.21 3.85 -2.97
C THR A 35 -5.54 4.80 -3.95
N TYR A 36 -5.27 4.34 -5.16
CA TYR A 36 -4.83 5.16 -6.27
C TYR A 36 -5.91 5.16 -7.36
N ASN A 37 -6.51 6.32 -7.59
CA ASN A 37 -7.45 6.53 -8.69
C ASN A 37 -6.66 6.77 -9.98
N LYS A 38 -6.75 5.84 -10.93
CA LYS A 38 -6.03 5.90 -12.20
C LYS A 38 -6.60 6.96 -13.15
N LYS A 39 -7.90 7.25 -13.04
CA LYS A 39 -8.59 8.29 -13.83
C LYS A 39 -8.21 9.68 -13.37
N GLU A 40 -8.33 9.94 -12.07
CA GLU A 40 -8.03 11.25 -11.47
C GLU A 40 -6.53 11.45 -11.21
N LYS A 41 -5.73 10.39 -11.33
CA LYS A 41 -4.31 10.36 -11.00
C LYS A 41 -4.03 10.80 -9.56
N SER A 42 -4.97 10.54 -8.66
CA SER A 42 -4.93 10.94 -7.26
C SER A 42 -4.65 9.74 -6.36
N TYR A 43 -3.85 9.97 -5.31
CA TYR A 43 -3.59 9.00 -4.26
C TYR A 43 -4.33 9.43 -2.99
N PHE A 44 -4.99 8.48 -2.34
CA PHE A 44 -5.63 8.66 -1.05
C PHE A 44 -5.31 7.47 -0.15
N TYR A 45 -5.28 7.72 1.15
CA TYR A 45 -5.05 6.71 2.16
C TYR A 45 -6.03 6.93 3.32
N GLU A 46 -6.69 5.86 3.74
CA GLU A 46 -7.63 5.86 4.86
C GLU A 46 -7.21 4.83 5.91
N GLY A 47 -7.02 5.25 7.15
CA GLY A 47 -6.66 4.36 8.26
C GLY A 47 -5.59 4.95 9.16
N ASP A 48 -4.90 4.07 9.88
CA ASP A 48 -3.84 4.43 10.82
C ASP A 48 -2.63 5.02 10.10
N ASP A 49 -1.92 5.96 10.76
CA ASP A 49 -0.66 6.49 10.28
C ASP A 49 0.40 5.38 10.19
N LEU A 50 0.86 5.08 8.96
CA LEU A 50 1.85 4.05 8.66
C LEU A 50 3.29 4.50 8.96
N GLN A 51 3.50 5.73 9.42
CA GLN A 51 4.80 6.33 9.71
C GLN A 51 5.75 6.21 8.51
N ASP A 52 6.90 5.56 8.70
CA ASP A 52 7.97 5.42 7.71
C ASP A 52 7.53 4.65 6.45
N PHE A 53 6.43 3.89 6.53
CA PHE A 53 5.91 3.19 5.37
C PHE A 53 4.98 4.02 4.48
N THR A 54 4.54 5.20 4.93
CA THR A 54 3.60 6.04 4.16
C THR A 54 4.11 6.33 2.75
N ASP A 55 5.38 6.72 2.64
CA ASP A 55 6.02 6.98 1.35
C ASP A 55 6.23 5.71 0.54
N PHE A 56 6.58 4.58 1.18
CA PHE A 56 6.71 3.29 0.52
C PHE A 56 5.38 2.89 -0.15
N VAL A 57 4.26 2.95 0.57
CA VAL A 57 2.95 2.56 0.05
C VAL A 57 2.52 3.47 -1.10
N LYS A 58 2.64 4.79 -0.91
CA LYS A 58 2.31 5.77 -1.96
C LYS A 58 3.16 5.55 -3.21
N ASN A 59 4.47 5.45 -3.07
CA ASN A 59 5.38 5.26 -4.20
C ASN A 59 5.17 3.92 -4.89
N THR A 60 4.80 2.87 -4.14
CA THR A 60 4.48 1.56 -4.70
C THR A 60 3.23 1.63 -5.58
N LEU A 61 2.13 2.21 -5.09
CA LEU A 61 0.89 2.31 -5.86
C LEU A 61 1.02 3.28 -7.04
N VAL A 62 1.44 4.52 -6.77
CA VAL A 62 1.57 5.56 -7.82
C VAL A 62 2.62 5.15 -8.84
N GLY A 63 3.81 4.77 -8.37
CA GLY A 63 4.94 4.43 -9.24
C GLY A 63 4.71 3.16 -10.07
N SER A 64 3.97 2.18 -9.56
CA SER A 64 3.61 1.00 -10.34
C SER A 64 2.65 1.34 -11.48
N VAL A 65 1.65 2.21 -11.27
CA VAL A 65 0.76 2.63 -12.35
C VAL A 65 1.50 3.46 -13.39
N LEU A 66 2.32 4.42 -12.97
CA LEU A 66 3.11 5.24 -13.90
C LEU A 66 4.10 4.42 -14.74
N LYS A 67 4.64 3.34 -14.18
CA LYS A 67 5.57 2.43 -14.87
C LYS A 67 4.85 1.29 -15.60
N ASN A 68 3.51 1.32 -15.67
CA ASN A 68 2.67 0.26 -16.22
C ASN A 68 3.01 -1.15 -15.68
N LYS A 69 3.32 -1.23 -14.38
CA LYS A 69 3.65 -2.47 -13.68
C LYS A 69 2.40 -3.08 -13.05
N VAL A 70 2.28 -4.39 -13.23
CA VAL A 70 1.36 -5.23 -12.47
C VAL A 70 1.97 -5.46 -11.08
N LEU A 71 1.17 -5.26 -10.04
CA LEU A 71 1.57 -5.56 -8.66
C LEU A 71 1.04 -6.95 -8.27
N PRO A 72 1.75 -7.71 -7.43
CA PRO A 72 1.27 -8.98 -6.93
C PRO A 72 0.18 -8.76 -5.85
N ALA A 73 -0.71 -9.75 -5.71
CA ALA A 73 -1.80 -9.73 -4.74
C ALA A 73 -1.35 -9.56 -3.27
N LYS A 74 -0.07 -9.86 -2.97
CA LYS A 74 0.55 -9.63 -1.68
C LYS A 74 1.95 -9.07 -1.87
N ILE A 75 2.23 -7.92 -1.26
CA ILE A 75 3.56 -7.30 -1.22
C ILE A 75 4.00 -7.25 0.23
N VAL A 76 5.26 -7.57 0.46
CA VAL A 76 5.86 -7.57 1.78
C VAL A 76 7.13 -6.73 1.72
N HIS A 77 7.25 -5.77 2.62
CA HIS A 77 8.42 -4.90 2.71
C HIS A 77 8.81 -4.70 4.17
N GLY A 78 10.10 -4.69 4.47
CA GLY A 78 10.60 -4.39 5.80
C GLY A 78 11.87 -3.56 5.73
N PHE A 79 12.05 -2.72 6.74
CA PHE A 79 13.29 -2.01 7.00
C PHE A 79 14.15 -2.91 7.89
N GLY A 80 15.40 -3.15 7.47
CA GLY A 80 16.40 -3.91 8.23
C GLY A 80 17.62 -3.06 8.52
#